data_AF-A0A7X6HTG9-F1
#
_entry.id   AF-A0A7X6HTG9-F1
#
_cell.length_a   1.000
_cell.length_b   1.000
_cell.length_c   1.000
_cell.angle_alpha   90.00
_cell.angle_beta   90.00
_cell.angle_gamma   90.00
#
_symmetry.space_group_name_H-M   'P 1'
#
loop_
_entity.id
_entity.type
_entity.pdbx_description
1 polymer ?
#
loop_
_entity_poly.entity_id
_entity_poly.type
_entity_poly.pdbx_seq_one_letter_code
_entity_poly.pdbx_strand_id
1 'polypeptide(L)'
;MNSAAALIQQLAELSDAQFKQQYLQQKQGMQALARMLPQVDDRTLAWRAVKLALKVNLKLGAKLAGTVKPEFQPEIIRSIAKIKTGPLLKIQLLALTNSDVAIPLLLKELNYQDSVARRHSIRALGQIGSQAAVIQLTRALNSEDAQIRAWAAWTLGEINSKSTATALQKALQHPAARVRAWAVWALGKIHPAAARPLLAALTHQDPEVRWRAAVNCGKIGLQEAVPGLLNALRDENHIVRARAAAALGRIGDRSAVPRLIELFDDPDSYAVSLRVAEALGQIGTETAVAGLLQSLNHHDSAVRGSAVSALGEISTEVAAVAAMRALSDEDIFVRGRAAEALGNIDTRGDGNLLQMVAAALAIASGDGECYVRWRVAVALGQIGSSEAVAALVKLLEDQNSGVRQRAVKSLGQIGSDAAVGALEAALNREFADVRAVAAQQLQNLEVEEETADFDPHAPTDSPASKLPKISIAAEADACEYILHPKFARSLLYLISIGNPGIAEPKIFRQVPHRLRLEFNDIDIPVDDPDCVLPGREDVLKVIDFALQMLPQQTTLLVCCQSGMGRSAACALTACAAVLGRGKERESWDLVLAAKPQVMPNQWIVELADEALGRGGKLAAATDNRRIGFR
;
A
#
# COMPACT_ATOMS: atom_id res chain seq x y z
N MET A 1 -29.29 14.22 37.32
CA MET A 1 -27.96 13.58 37.27
C MET A 1 -27.70 12.99 38.63
N ASN A 2 -27.82 11.67 38.80
CA ASN A 2 -27.53 11.04 40.10
C ASN A 2 -26.02 11.10 40.36
N SER A 3 -25.62 11.52 41.56
CA SER A 3 -24.22 11.53 41.98
C SER A 3 -23.65 10.11 41.95
N ALA A 4 -22.35 9.96 41.68
CA ALA A 4 -21.69 8.65 41.61
C ALA A 4 -21.90 7.81 42.89
N ALA A 5 -21.97 8.46 44.06
CA ALA A 5 -22.27 7.83 45.34
C ALA A 5 -23.66 7.19 45.40
N ALA A 6 -24.70 7.85 44.88
CA ALA A 6 -26.07 7.31 44.88
C ALA A 6 -26.20 6.06 44.00
N LEU A 7 -25.48 6.04 42.87
CA LEU A 7 -25.47 4.88 41.99
C LEU A 7 -24.66 3.71 42.58
N ILE A 8 -23.57 3.97 43.33
CA ILE A 8 -22.79 2.92 44.02
C ILE A 8 -23.66 2.21 45.07
N GLN A 9 -24.43 2.98 45.83
CA GLN A 9 -25.34 2.45 46.85
C GLN A 9 -26.45 1.59 46.21
N GLN A 10 -27.06 2.05 45.11
CA GLN A 10 -28.01 1.23 44.34
C GLN A 10 -27.41 -0.10 43.85
N LEU A 11 -26.13 -0.09 43.45
CA LEU A 11 -25.43 -1.27 42.94
C LEU A 11 -25.27 -2.36 44.00
N ALA A 12 -25.09 -1.97 45.27
CA ALA A 12 -25.02 -2.89 46.39
C ALA A 12 -26.38 -3.58 46.64
N GLU A 13 -27.48 -2.86 46.45
CA GLU A 13 -28.85 -3.29 46.76
C GLU A 13 -29.53 -4.10 45.62
N LEU A 14 -29.05 -3.95 44.38
CA LEU A 14 -29.63 -4.64 43.23
C LEU A 14 -29.35 -6.15 43.24
N SER A 15 -30.34 -6.96 42.85
CA SER A 15 -30.13 -8.38 42.52
C SER A 15 -29.33 -8.56 41.23
N ASP A 16 -28.69 -9.72 41.05
CA ASP A 16 -27.92 -10.02 39.83
C ASP A 16 -28.76 -9.93 38.54
N ALA A 17 -30.06 -10.21 38.61
CA ALA A 17 -30.98 -10.12 37.48
C ALA A 17 -31.30 -8.66 37.11
N GLN A 18 -31.63 -7.83 38.11
CA GLN A 18 -31.91 -6.41 37.91
C GLN A 18 -30.65 -5.66 37.44
N PHE A 19 -29.48 -6.00 37.99
CA PHE A 19 -28.21 -5.44 37.57
C PHE A 19 -27.92 -5.71 36.09
N LYS A 20 -28.14 -6.96 35.64
CA LYS A 20 -27.99 -7.32 34.22
C LYS A 20 -28.91 -6.50 33.31
N GLN A 21 -30.17 -6.37 33.69
CA GLN A 21 -31.18 -5.69 32.89
C GLN A 21 -30.94 -4.17 32.79
N GLN A 22 -30.64 -3.52 33.92
CA GLN A 22 -30.43 -2.07 33.97
C GLN A 22 -29.07 -1.64 33.40
N TYR A 23 -28.00 -2.39 33.68
CA TYR A 23 -26.64 -1.90 33.43
C TYR A 23 -25.88 -2.63 32.33
N LEU A 24 -26.15 -3.92 32.10
CA LEU A 24 -25.38 -4.73 31.15
C LEU A 24 -26.07 -4.94 29.80
N GLN A 25 -27.39 -4.74 29.71
CA GLN A 25 -28.14 -4.86 28.45
C GLN A 25 -28.31 -3.52 27.72
N GLN A 26 -28.09 -2.39 28.40
CA GLN A 26 -28.26 -1.05 27.83
C GLN A 26 -26.93 -0.32 27.67
N LYS A 27 -26.72 0.35 26.53
CA LYS A 27 -25.50 1.12 26.24
C LYS A 27 -25.25 2.24 27.26
N GLN A 28 -26.31 2.91 27.71
CA GLN A 28 -26.23 3.98 28.71
C GLN A 28 -25.83 3.44 30.10
N GLY A 29 -26.39 2.30 30.50
CA GLY A 29 -26.02 1.60 31.74
C GLY A 29 -24.53 1.20 31.77
N MET A 30 -23.97 0.75 30.65
CA MET A 30 -22.55 0.42 30.56
C MET A 30 -21.64 1.65 30.73
N GLN A 31 -22.02 2.77 30.13
CA GLN A 31 -21.27 4.03 30.27
C GLN A 31 -21.31 4.54 31.72
N ALA A 32 -22.44 4.37 32.40
CA ALA A 32 -22.54 4.69 33.83
C ALA A 32 -21.61 3.81 34.67
N LEU A 33 -21.63 2.48 34.45
CA LEU A 33 -20.74 1.54 35.14
C LEU A 33 -19.25 1.87 34.97
N ALA A 34 -18.81 2.13 33.73
CA ALA A 34 -17.41 2.43 33.44
C ALA A 34 -16.93 3.74 34.10
N ARG A 35 -17.82 4.72 34.30
CA ARG A 35 -17.49 5.98 35.00
C ARG A 35 -17.46 5.83 36.53
N MET A 36 -18.21 4.87 37.05
CA MET A 36 -18.36 4.67 38.49
C MET A 36 -17.35 3.69 39.08
N LEU A 37 -17.02 2.60 38.37
CA LEU A 37 -16.09 1.57 38.86
C LEU A 37 -14.74 2.11 39.38
N PRO A 38 -14.14 3.19 38.80
CA PRO A 38 -12.94 3.80 39.37
C PRO A 38 -13.14 4.38 40.78
N GLN A 39 -14.37 4.71 41.16
CA GLN A 39 -14.74 5.37 42.43
C GLN A 39 -15.25 4.37 43.49
N VAL A 40 -15.34 3.08 43.16
CA VAL A 40 -15.81 2.05 44.09
C VAL A 40 -14.66 1.66 45.03
N ASP A 41 -14.84 1.90 46.33
CA ASP A 41 -13.90 1.50 47.38
C ASP A 41 -14.06 0.03 47.80
N ASP A 42 -15.26 -0.55 47.62
CA ASP A 42 -15.53 -1.94 47.96
C ASP A 42 -15.08 -2.88 46.83
N ARG A 43 -13.98 -3.60 47.09
CA ARG A 43 -13.43 -4.62 46.21
C ARG A 43 -14.45 -5.71 45.82
N THR A 44 -15.27 -6.15 46.75
CA THR A 44 -16.25 -7.23 46.54
C THR A 44 -17.30 -6.77 45.54
N LEU A 45 -17.77 -5.53 45.69
CA LEU A 45 -18.74 -4.91 44.79
C LEU A 45 -18.15 -4.70 43.39
N ALA A 46 -16.92 -4.19 43.30
CA ALA A 46 -16.20 -4.03 42.04
C ALA A 46 -16.02 -5.37 41.30
N TRP A 47 -15.62 -6.42 42.03
CA TRP A 47 -15.48 -7.75 41.46
C TRP A 47 -16.82 -8.35 41.04
N ARG A 48 -17.89 -8.19 41.84
CA ARG A 48 -19.24 -8.64 41.51
C ARG A 48 -19.70 -8.04 40.17
N ALA A 49 -19.53 -6.74 39.98
CA ALA A 49 -19.90 -6.05 38.74
C ALA A 49 -19.12 -6.60 37.53
N VAL A 50 -17.79 -6.73 37.65
CA VAL A 50 -16.94 -7.29 36.58
C VAL A 50 -17.31 -8.74 36.26
N LYS A 51 -17.54 -9.57 37.29
CA LYS A 51 -17.91 -10.99 37.14
C LYS A 51 -19.26 -11.15 36.43
N LEU A 52 -20.25 -10.31 36.76
CA LEU A 52 -21.54 -10.31 36.07
C LEU A 52 -21.40 -9.86 34.62
N ALA A 53 -20.58 -8.84 34.37
CA ALA A 53 -20.29 -8.39 33.01
C ALA A 53 -19.62 -9.47 32.17
N LEU A 54 -18.63 -10.19 32.71
CA LEU A 54 -17.96 -11.31 32.03
C LEU A 54 -18.93 -12.44 31.66
N LYS A 55 -19.94 -12.71 32.50
CA LYS A 55 -20.98 -13.72 32.20
C LYS A 55 -21.91 -13.31 31.05
N VAL A 56 -22.12 -12.02 30.84
CA VAL A 56 -22.97 -11.51 29.75
C VAL A 56 -22.16 -11.34 28.48
N ASN A 57 -20.97 -10.74 28.58
CA ASN A 57 -20.09 -10.48 27.46
C ASN A 57 -18.64 -10.39 27.94
N LEU A 58 -17.82 -11.37 27.55
CA LEU A 58 -16.41 -11.46 27.96
C LEU A 58 -15.62 -10.19 27.64
N LYS A 59 -15.78 -9.62 26.44
CA LYS A 59 -15.04 -8.42 26.02
C LYS A 59 -15.43 -7.20 26.84
N LEU A 60 -16.72 -7.09 27.16
CA LEU A 60 -17.21 -6.01 28.02
C LEU A 60 -16.68 -6.15 29.44
N GLY A 61 -16.77 -7.35 30.03
CA GLY A 61 -16.26 -7.61 31.36
C GLY A 61 -14.76 -7.33 31.48
N ALA A 62 -13.99 -7.66 30.45
CA ALA A 62 -12.56 -7.33 30.39
C ALA A 62 -12.29 -5.82 30.35
N LYS A 63 -13.07 -5.05 29.59
CA LYS A 63 -12.97 -3.58 29.61
C LYS A 63 -13.25 -3.00 31.00
N LEU A 64 -14.31 -3.47 31.66
CA LEU A 64 -14.66 -2.99 32.99
C LEU A 64 -13.60 -3.38 34.04
N ALA A 65 -12.99 -4.56 33.90
CA ALA A 65 -11.87 -4.97 34.74
C ALA A 65 -10.67 -4.01 34.66
N GLY A 66 -10.47 -3.35 33.53
CA GLY A 66 -9.47 -2.29 33.36
C GLY A 66 -9.80 -0.97 34.04
N THR A 67 -11.09 -0.69 34.26
CA THR A 67 -11.56 0.59 34.84
C THR A 67 -11.63 0.58 36.37
N VAL A 68 -11.53 -0.59 37.01
CA VAL A 68 -11.50 -0.68 38.48
C VAL A 68 -10.22 -0.05 39.04
N LYS A 69 -10.23 0.27 40.33
CA LYS A 69 -9.05 0.81 41.02
C LYS A 69 -7.80 -0.05 40.81
N PRO A 70 -6.61 0.57 40.62
CA PRO A 70 -5.37 -0.15 40.35
C PRO A 70 -5.03 -1.26 41.37
N GLU A 71 -5.38 -1.06 42.64
CA GLU A 71 -5.21 -2.02 43.74
C GLU A 71 -6.00 -3.33 43.56
N PHE A 72 -7.13 -3.30 42.84
CA PHE A 72 -7.96 -4.50 42.59
C PHE A 72 -7.65 -5.19 41.27
N GLN A 73 -7.04 -4.47 40.32
CA GLN A 73 -6.75 -4.99 38.97
C GLN A 73 -5.94 -6.30 38.95
N PRO A 74 -4.90 -6.51 39.79
CA PRO A 74 -4.07 -7.71 39.71
C PRO A 74 -4.83 -9.02 39.85
N GLU A 75 -5.76 -9.10 40.79
CA GLU A 75 -6.51 -10.35 41.01
C GLU A 75 -7.61 -10.55 39.98
N ILE A 76 -8.29 -9.46 39.61
CA ILE A 76 -9.38 -9.44 38.62
C ILE A 76 -8.84 -9.86 37.24
N ILE A 77 -7.74 -9.27 36.80
CA ILE A 77 -7.12 -9.55 35.49
C ILE A 77 -6.52 -10.96 35.45
N ARG A 78 -5.86 -11.42 36.53
CA ARG A 78 -5.40 -12.83 36.63
C ARG A 78 -6.56 -13.82 36.56
N SER A 79 -7.72 -13.47 37.07
CA SER A 79 -8.91 -14.31 36.98
C SER A 79 -9.46 -14.38 35.56
N ILE A 80 -9.39 -13.28 34.79
CA ILE A 80 -9.71 -13.28 33.35
C ILE A 80 -8.79 -14.23 32.58
N ALA A 81 -7.49 -14.24 32.89
CA ALA A 81 -6.52 -15.14 32.25
C ALA A 81 -6.79 -16.64 32.50
N LYS A 82 -7.52 -16.97 33.58
CA LYS A 82 -7.93 -18.33 33.95
C LYS A 82 -9.20 -18.79 33.26
N ILE A 83 -9.94 -17.91 32.58
CA ILE A 83 -11.16 -18.29 31.86
C ILE A 83 -10.76 -19.23 30.71
N LYS A 84 -11.37 -20.43 30.67
CA LYS A 84 -11.17 -21.42 29.60
C LYS A 84 -11.64 -20.85 28.26
N THR A 85 -10.70 -20.36 27.47
CA THR A 85 -10.88 -19.77 26.14
C THR A 85 -9.68 -20.14 25.26
N GLY A 86 -9.84 -20.03 23.94
CA GLY A 86 -8.71 -20.17 23.01
C GLY A 86 -7.67 -19.04 23.20
N PRO A 87 -6.41 -19.27 22.78
CA PRO A 87 -5.30 -18.34 23.04
C PRO A 87 -5.56 -16.93 22.48
N LEU A 88 -6.11 -16.83 21.27
CA LEU A 88 -6.42 -15.54 20.63
C LEU A 88 -7.46 -14.73 21.42
N LEU A 89 -8.55 -15.36 21.84
CA LEU A 89 -9.57 -14.68 22.62
C LEU A 89 -9.02 -14.26 23.98
N LYS A 90 -8.18 -15.10 24.62
CA LYS A 90 -7.52 -14.75 25.88
C LYS A 90 -6.64 -13.51 25.74
N ILE A 91 -5.78 -13.46 24.73
CA ILE A 91 -4.92 -12.30 24.43
C ILE A 91 -5.78 -11.05 24.22
N GLN A 92 -6.85 -11.16 23.44
CA GLN A 92 -7.77 -10.05 23.19
C GLN A 92 -8.43 -9.55 24.47
N LEU A 93 -8.87 -10.44 25.36
CA LEU A 93 -9.46 -10.05 26.65
C LEU A 93 -8.44 -9.32 27.53
N LEU A 94 -7.19 -9.80 27.58
CA LEU A 94 -6.12 -9.13 28.31
C LEU A 94 -5.81 -7.73 27.75
N ALA A 95 -5.74 -7.59 26.42
CA ALA A 95 -5.53 -6.30 25.77
C ALA A 95 -6.63 -5.28 26.11
N LEU A 96 -7.90 -5.74 26.11
CA LEU A 96 -9.07 -4.91 26.42
C LEU A 96 -9.09 -4.36 27.85
N THR A 97 -8.29 -4.91 28.76
CA THR A 97 -8.14 -4.36 30.12
C THR A 97 -7.37 -3.04 30.14
N ASN A 98 -6.58 -2.74 29.10
CA ASN A 98 -5.75 -1.53 29.01
C ASN A 98 -4.90 -1.28 30.28
N SER A 99 -4.39 -2.35 30.89
CA SER A 99 -3.70 -2.32 32.20
C SER A 99 -2.33 -2.96 32.11
N ASP A 100 -1.35 -2.35 32.77
CA ASP A 100 0.03 -2.85 32.86
C ASP A 100 0.11 -4.23 33.52
N VAL A 101 -0.88 -4.60 34.33
CA VAL A 101 -0.96 -5.92 34.96
C VAL A 101 -1.12 -7.04 33.91
N ALA A 102 -1.68 -6.73 32.73
CA ALA A 102 -1.78 -7.69 31.65
C ALA A 102 -0.44 -7.97 30.95
N ILE A 103 0.55 -7.08 31.05
CA ILE A 103 1.82 -7.17 30.32
C ILE A 103 2.57 -8.49 30.59
N PRO A 104 2.83 -8.92 31.85
CA PRO A 104 3.53 -10.17 32.10
C PRO A 104 2.78 -11.40 31.58
N LEU A 105 1.45 -11.34 31.55
CA LEU A 105 0.61 -12.42 31.02
C LEU A 105 0.72 -12.49 29.49
N LEU A 106 0.68 -11.35 28.82
CA LEU A 106 0.89 -11.25 27.38
C LEU A 106 2.30 -11.71 26.98
N LEU A 107 3.34 -11.31 27.72
CA LEU A 107 4.71 -11.76 27.46
C LEU A 107 4.85 -13.29 27.55
N LYS A 108 4.09 -13.96 28.43
CA LYS A 108 4.10 -15.42 28.50
C LYS A 108 3.55 -16.07 27.22
N GLU A 109 2.55 -15.44 26.59
CA GLU A 109 1.96 -15.91 25.33
C GLU A 109 2.90 -15.70 24.12
N LEU A 110 3.97 -14.90 24.25
CA LEU A 110 5.01 -14.78 23.21
C LEU A 110 5.86 -16.05 23.07
N ASN A 111 5.89 -16.93 24.07
CA ASN A 111 6.65 -18.18 24.04
C ASN A 111 5.85 -19.36 23.49
N TYR A 112 4.62 -19.14 23.02
CA TYR A 112 3.78 -20.19 22.46
C TYR A 112 4.26 -20.59 21.05
N GLN A 113 4.11 -21.88 20.69
CA GLN A 113 4.50 -22.37 19.35
C GLN A 113 3.70 -21.70 18.21
N ASP A 114 2.47 -21.28 18.49
CA ASP A 114 1.59 -20.65 17.51
C ASP A 114 2.03 -19.22 17.17
N SER A 115 2.49 -19.02 15.93
CA SER A 115 2.91 -17.73 15.37
C SER A 115 1.81 -16.66 15.42
N VAL A 116 0.53 -17.05 15.32
CA VAL A 116 -0.60 -16.11 15.33
C VAL A 116 -0.79 -15.55 16.74
N ALA A 117 -0.70 -16.40 17.77
CA ALA A 117 -0.75 -16.00 19.17
C ALA A 117 0.41 -15.04 19.53
N ARG A 118 1.64 -15.33 19.08
CA ARG A 118 2.80 -14.45 19.32
C ARG A 118 2.57 -13.04 18.77
N ARG A 119 2.14 -12.96 17.50
CA ARG A 119 1.78 -11.69 16.83
C ARG A 119 0.70 -10.92 17.60
N HIS A 120 -0.40 -11.58 17.94
CA HIS A 120 -1.51 -10.93 18.65
C HIS A 120 -1.09 -10.41 20.03
N SER A 121 -0.18 -11.11 20.71
CA SER A 121 0.34 -10.67 21.99
C SER A 121 1.18 -9.39 21.87
N ILE A 122 2.05 -9.29 20.86
CA ILE A 122 2.80 -8.05 20.57
C ILE A 122 1.84 -6.89 20.30
N ARG A 123 0.80 -7.14 19.48
CA ARG A 123 -0.20 -6.11 19.17
C ARG A 123 -1.01 -5.70 20.39
N ALA A 124 -1.34 -6.65 21.27
CA ALA A 124 -2.00 -6.38 22.55
C ALA A 124 -1.16 -5.48 23.47
N LEU A 125 0.17 -5.67 23.50
CA LEU A 125 1.07 -4.74 24.20
C LEU A 125 1.00 -3.34 23.60
N GLY A 126 0.92 -3.24 22.27
CA GLY A 126 0.70 -1.98 21.57
C GLY A 126 -0.60 -1.27 21.94
N GLN A 127 -1.70 -2.03 22.02
CA GLN A 127 -3.01 -1.52 22.43
C GLN A 127 -3.00 -0.97 23.87
N ILE A 128 -2.24 -1.59 24.78
CA ILE A 128 -2.05 -1.07 26.14
C ILE A 128 -1.30 0.28 26.10
N GLY A 129 -0.29 0.40 25.23
CA GLY A 129 0.36 1.67 24.91
C GLY A 129 1.11 2.36 26.07
N SER A 130 1.20 1.72 27.24
CA SER A 130 1.86 2.30 28.42
C SER A 130 3.38 2.33 28.28
N GLN A 131 4.04 3.11 29.14
CA GLN A 131 5.50 3.16 29.18
C GLN A 131 6.11 1.77 29.45
N ALA A 132 5.46 0.95 30.31
CA ALA A 132 5.89 -0.41 30.57
C ALA A 132 5.77 -1.28 29.30
N ALA A 133 4.67 -1.17 28.55
CA ALA A 133 4.49 -1.89 27.30
C ALA A 133 5.52 -1.49 26.24
N VAL A 134 5.78 -0.18 26.08
CA VAL A 134 6.81 0.36 25.16
C VAL A 134 8.20 -0.19 25.49
N ILE A 135 8.56 -0.30 26.77
CA ILE A 135 9.85 -0.89 27.18
C ILE A 135 9.94 -2.36 26.77
N GLN A 136 8.88 -3.15 26.96
CA GLN A 136 8.89 -4.56 26.58
C GLN A 136 8.91 -4.76 25.07
N LEU A 137 8.15 -3.95 24.32
CA LEU A 137 8.19 -3.94 22.86
C LEU A 137 9.59 -3.56 22.34
N THR A 138 10.25 -2.58 22.98
CA THR A 138 11.64 -2.22 22.62
C THR A 138 12.61 -3.38 22.87
N ARG A 139 12.43 -4.15 23.95
CA ARG A 139 13.22 -5.37 24.20
C ARG A 139 12.94 -6.46 23.17
N ALA A 140 11.70 -6.59 22.69
CA ALA A 140 11.30 -7.58 21.70
C ALA A 140 11.98 -7.37 20.32
N LEU A 141 12.52 -6.17 20.04
CA LEU A 141 13.39 -5.94 18.88
C LEU A 141 14.65 -6.82 18.88
N ASN A 142 15.08 -7.33 20.03
CA ASN A 142 16.23 -8.23 20.14
C ASN A 142 15.85 -9.73 20.13
N SER A 143 14.59 -10.06 19.87
CA SER A 143 14.14 -11.46 19.80
C SER A 143 14.91 -12.26 18.76
N GLU A 144 15.13 -13.56 19.01
CA GLU A 144 15.67 -14.49 18.01
C GLU A 144 14.67 -14.76 16.88
N ASP A 145 13.37 -14.80 17.20
CA ASP A 145 12.28 -14.92 16.23
C ASP A 145 12.16 -13.62 15.40
N ALA A 146 12.36 -13.75 14.08
CA ALA A 146 12.28 -12.65 13.14
C ALA A 146 10.91 -11.99 13.06
N GLN A 147 9.83 -12.77 13.21
CA GLN A 147 8.47 -12.23 13.22
C GLN A 147 8.25 -11.36 14.45
N ILE A 148 8.74 -11.79 15.63
CA ILE A 148 8.60 -10.99 16.86
C ILE A 148 9.30 -9.63 16.71
N ARG A 149 10.52 -9.61 16.14
CA ARG A 149 11.25 -8.35 15.90
C ARG A 149 10.45 -7.41 14.99
N ALA A 150 9.98 -7.94 13.86
CA ALA A 150 9.22 -7.20 12.87
C ALA A 150 7.93 -6.60 13.46
N TRP A 151 7.16 -7.43 14.18
CA TRP A 151 5.92 -6.99 14.82
C TRP A 151 6.16 -6.01 15.96
N ALA A 152 7.24 -6.15 16.71
CA ALA A 152 7.60 -5.20 17.75
C ALA A 152 7.93 -3.83 17.15
N ALA A 153 8.72 -3.77 16.08
CA ALA A 153 9.04 -2.53 15.38
C ALA A 153 7.79 -1.84 14.82
N TRP A 154 6.93 -2.61 14.14
CA TRP A 154 5.66 -2.13 13.62
C TRP A 154 4.77 -1.58 14.72
N THR A 155 4.60 -2.34 15.81
CA THR A 155 3.74 -1.95 16.92
C THR A 155 4.26 -0.69 17.63
N LEU A 156 5.58 -0.53 17.77
CA LEU A 156 6.17 0.71 18.29
C LEU A 156 5.84 1.90 17.38
N GLY A 157 5.87 1.70 16.05
CA GLY A 157 5.42 2.68 15.07
C GLY A 157 3.97 3.15 15.31
N GLU A 158 3.05 2.19 15.45
CA GLU A 158 1.60 2.45 15.60
C GLU A 158 1.21 3.14 16.91
N ILE A 159 1.97 2.94 18.00
CA ILE A 159 1.72 3.65 19.26
C ILE A 159 1.84 5.17 19.06
N ASN A 160 2.63 5.61 18.07
CA ASN A 160 2.79 6.99 17.63
C ASN A 160 2.89 8.01 18.79
N SER A 161 3.83 7.79 19.71
CA SER A 161 3.98 8.61 20.91
C SER A 161 5.41 9.12 21.11
N LYS A 162 5.55 10.25 21.82
CA LYS A 162 6.85 10.84 22.18
C LYS A 162 7.70 9.90 23.05
N SER A 163 7.07 9.12 23.93
CA SER A 163 7.78 8.13 24.75
C SER A 163 8.34 7.01 23.88
N THR A 164 7.59 6.57 22.87
CA THR A 164 8.08 5.58 21.90
C THR A 164 9.23 6.13 21.06
N ALA A 165 9.12 7.36 20.56
CA ALA A 165 10.21 8.01 19.83
C ALA A 165 11.50 8.09 20.66
N THR A 166 11.39 8.40 21.95
CA THR A 166 12.53 8.45 22.88
C THR A 166 13.13 7.05 23.12
N ALA A 167 12.30 6.03 23.28
CA ALA A 167 12.76 4.66 23.47
C ALA A 167 13.52 4.13 22.24
N LEU A 168 12.99 4.39 21.04
CA LEU A 168 13.62 4.00 19.78
C LEU A 168 14.91 4.77 19.51
N GLN A 169 14.97 6.06 19.86
CA GLN A 169 16.21 6.84 19.77
C GLN A 169 17.34 6.20 20.60
N LYS A 170 17.03 5.70 21.81
CA LYS A 170 18.01 4.95 22.61
C LYS A 170 18.40 3.62 21.95
N ALA A 171 17.46 2.94 21.31
CA ALA A 171 17.71 1.68 20.61
C ALA A 171 18.66 1.85 19.39
N LEU A 172 18.83 3.06 18.85
CA LEU A 172 19.84 3.35 17.83
C LEU A 172 21.28 3.10 18.33
N GLN A 173 21.53 3.16 19.64
CA GLN A 173 22.84 2.91 20.23
C GLN A 173 23.06 1.42 20.59
N HIS A 174 22.14 0.54 20.21
CA HIS A 174 22.22 -0.88 20.53
C HIS A 174 23.39 -1.55 19.75
N PRO A 175 24.14 -2.49 20.38
CA PRO A 175 25.30 -3.14 19.72
C PRO A 175 24.91 -3.94 18.47
N ALA A 176 23.74 -4.59 18.48
CA ALA A 176 23.26 -5.36 17.34
C ALA A 176 22.69 -4.45 16.22
N ALA A 177 23.28 -4.51 15.03
CA ALA A 177 22.86 -3.74 13.84
C ALA A 177 21.38 -3.90 13.51
N ARG A 178 20.87 -5.15 13.58
CA ARG A 178 19.45 -5.45 13.38
C ARG A 178 18.50 -4.62 14.26
N VAL A 179 18.88 -4.37 15.53
CA VAL A 179 18.03 -3.60 16.45
C VAL A 179 18.02 -2.14 16.05
N ARG A 180 19.17 -1.61 15.61
CA ARG A 180 19.27 -0.24 15.08
C ARG A 180 18.43 -0.06 13.83
N ALA A 181 18.51 -1.00 12.88
CA ALA A 181 17.73 -0.98 11.63
C ALA A 181 16.22 -0.90 11.90
N TRP A 182 15.69 -1.83 12.69
CA TRP A 182 14.28 -1.83 13.09
C TRP A 182 13.88 -0.58 13.89
N ALA A 183 14.78 -0.05 14.72
CA ALA A 183 14.50 1.16 15.48
C ALA A 183 14.37 2.40 14.59
N VAL A 184 15.26 2.58 13.61
CA VAL A 184 15.13 3.67 12.62
C VAL A 184 13.87 3.48 11.79
N TRP A 185 13.58 2.26 11.33
CA TRP A 185 12.38 1.96 10.57
C TRP A 185 11.11 2.35 11.35
N ALA A 186 11.03 1.97 12.64
CA ALA A 186 9.90 2.31 13.50
C ALA A 186 9.81 3.84 13.76
N LEU A 187 10.93 4.54 13.90
CA LEU A 187 10.93 6.01 14.00
C LEU A 187 10.30 6.66 12.77
N GLY A 188 10.55 6.13 11.57
CA GLY A 188 9.92 6.61 10.33
C GLY A 188 8.39 6.52 10.32
N LYS A 189 7.79 5.67 11.15
CA LYS A 189 6.33 5.55 11.30
C LYS A 189 5.75 6.51 12.34
N ILE A 190 6.57 7.00 13.27
CA ILE A 190 6.13 7.86 14.38
C ILE A 190 6.23 9.33 13.93
N HIS A 191 5.42 9.71 12.95
CA HIS A 191 5.35 11.10 12.49
C HIS A 191 4.25 11.88 13.25
N PRO A 192 4.50 13.12 13.73
CA PRO A 192 5.74 13.94 13.67
C PRO A 192 6.67 13.77 14.89
N ALA A 193 6.31 12.97 15.89
CA ALA A 193 7.05 12.90 17.15
C ALA A 193 8.50 12.37 17.01
N ALA A 194 8.84 11.70 15.90
CA ALA A 194 10.17 11.21 15.60
C ALA A 194 11.05 12.14 14.74
N ALA A 195 10.60 13.35 14.39
CA ALA A 195 11.39 14.28 13.56
C ALA A 195 12.80 14.50 14.14
N ARG A 196 12.91 14.91 15.42
CA ARG A 196 14.22 15.12 16.08
C ARG A 196 15.09 13.85 16.13
N PRO A 197 14.58 12.67 16.58
CA PRO A 197 15.34 11.42 16.48
C PRO A 197 15.83 11.07 15.08
N LEU A 198 15.02 11.28 14.04
CA LEU A 198 15.40 11.01 12.64
C LEU A 198 16.49 11.96 12.16
N LEU A 199 16.39 13.26 12.48
CA LEU A 199 17.43 14.24 12.16
C LEU A 199 18.77 13.86 12.80
N ALA A 200 18.76 13.41 14.06
CA ALA A 200 19.96 12.93 14.74
C ALA A 200 20.53 11.64 14.13
N ALA A 201 19.67 10.78 13.58
CA ALA A 201 20.07 9.52 12.97
C ALA A 201 20.79 9.70 11.61
N LEU A 202 20.61 10.84 10.94
CA LEU A 202 21.33 11.17 9.69
C LEU A 202 22.85 11.25 9.87
N THR A 203 23.33 11.54 11.09
CA THR A 203 24.77 11.64 11.41
C THR A 203 25.26 10.48 12.27
N HIS A 204 24.57 9.35 12.26
CA HIS A 204 24.93 8.18 13.07
C HIS A 204 26.22 7.50 12.57
N GLN A 205 27.01 6.90 13.47
CA GLN A 205 28.26 6.21 13.11
C GLN A 205 28.07 5.05 12.13
N ASP A 206 26.93 4.34 12.26
CA ASP A 206 26.56 3.23 11.39
C ASP A 206 25.93 3.76 10.08
N PRO A 207 26.52 3.48 8.90
CA PRO A 207 25.97 3.91 7.61
C PRO A 207 24.56 3.36 7.37
N GLU A 208 24.21 2.19 7.92
CA GLU A 208 22.86 1.64 7.77
C GLU A 208 21.80 2.51 8.44
N VAL A 209 22.11 3.03 9.62
CA VAL A 209 21.24 3.96 10.34
C VAL A 209 21.10 5.26 9.56
N ARG A 210 22.19 5.78 9.00
CA ARG A 210 22.19 7.04 8.22
C ARG A 210 21.31 6.94 6.98
N TRP A 211 21.52 5.93 6.13
CA TRP A 211 20.75 5.82 4.90
C TRP A 211 19.27 5.50 5.19
N ARG A 212 18.95 4.73 6.23
CA ARG A 212 17.55 4.47 6.65
C ARG A 212 16.87 5.75 7.14
N ALA A 213 17.60 6.58 7.90
CA ALA A 213 17.10 7.87 8.35
C ALA A 213 16.80 8.78 7.15
N ALA A 214 17.68 8.79 6.14
CA ALA A 214 17.46 9.55 4.91
C ALA A 214 16.19 9.10 4.17
N VAL A 215 16.00 7.79 3.99
CA VAL A 215 14.77 7.25 3.36
C VAL A 215 13.51 7.68 4.13
N ASN A 216 13.52 7.56 5.46
CA ASN A 216 12.39 7.94 6.28
C ASN A 216 12.09 9.44 6.21
N CYS A 217 13.11 10.30 6.24
CA CYS A 217 12.94 11.75 6.08
C CYS A 217 12.29 12.09 4.72
N GLY A 218 12.73 11.43 3.65
CA GLY A 218 12.15 11.59 2.31
C GLY A 218 10.71 11.11 2.21
N LYS A 219 10.40 9.93 2.77
CA LYS A 219 9.03 9.37 2.79
C LYS A 219 8.03 10.24 3.56
N ILE A 220 8.49 10.86 4.65
CA ILE A 220 7.70 11.76 5.47
C ILE A 220 7.54 13.15 4.81
N GLY A 221 8.49 13.55 3.95
CA GLY A 221 8.56 14.92 3.45
C GLY A 221 9.10 15.91 4.50
N LEU A 222 10.03 15.46 5.36
CA LEU A 222 10.53 16.26 6.48
C LEU A 222 11.47 17.38 6.00
N GLN A 223 10.94 18.59 5.78
CA GLN A 223 11.70 19.75 5.30
C GLN A 223 12.90 20.11 6.19
N GLU A 224 12.77 19.92 7.50
CA GLU A 224 13.84 20.17 8.48
C GLU A 224 15.06 19.26 8.27
N ALA A 225 14.92 18.16 7.52
CA ALA A 225 16.00 17.23 7.20
C ALA A 225 16.91 17.70 6.07
N VAL A 226 16.50 18.71 5.27
CA VAL A 226 17.24 19.15 4.09
C VAL A 226 18.72 19.46 4.40
N PRO A 227 19.08 20.24 5.45
CA PRO A 227 20.50 20.47 5.76
C PRO A 227 21.28 19.20 6.09
N GLY A 228 20.66 18.26 6.82
CA GLY A 228 21.28 16.98 7.15
C GLY A 228 21.44 16.07 5.93
N LEU A 229 20.45 16.06 5.03
CA LEU A 229 20.49 15.32 3.78
C LEU A 229 21.53 15.89 2.80
N LEU A 230 21.69 17.21 2.73
CA LEU A 230 22.75 17.86 1.95
C LEU A 230 24.15 17.46 2.44
N ASN A 231 24.32 17.29 3.76
CA ASN A 231 25.57 16.75 4.30
C ASN A 231 25.73 15.26 3.96
N ALA A 232 24.66 14.47 4.00
CA ALA A 232 24.68 13.05 3.63
C ALA A 232 25.00 12.80 2.13
N LEU A 233 24.83 13.79 1.26
CA LEU A 233 25.34 13.75 -0.12
C LEU A 233 26.89 13.70 -0.19
N ARG A 234 27.60 13.98 0.90
CA ARG A 234 29.07 13.90 1.01
C ARG A 234 29.56 12.66 1.77
N ASP A 235 28.66 11.73 2.06
CA ASP A 235 28.99 10.57 2.89
C ASP A 235 30.02 9.66 2.21
N GLU A 236 30.89 9.02 3.00
CA GLU A 236 31.85 8.03 2.51
C GLU A 236 31.16 6.81 1.87
N ASN A 237 29.94 6.50 2.31
CA ASN A 237 29.18 5.37 1.82
C ASN A 237 28.24 5.77 0.68
N HIS A 238 28.46 5.20 -0.51
CA HIS A 238 27.65 5.49 -1.71
C HIS A 238 26.14 5.19 -1.54
N ILE A 239 25.76 4.23 -0.68
CA ILE A 239 24.34 3.96 -0.38
C ILE A 239 23.73 5.14 0.36
N VAL A 240 24.45 5.73 1.33
CA VAL A 240 23.99 6.93 2.05
C VAL A 240 23.80 8.09 1.08
N ARG A 241 24.77 8.32 0.19
CA ARG A 241 24.67 9.37 -0.85
C ARG A 241 23.45 9.17 -1.76
N ALA A 242 23.28 7.96 -2.31
CA ALA A 242 22.16 7.64 -3.20
C ALA A 242 20.80 7.78 -2.50
N ARG A 243 20.67 7.34 -1.24
CA ARG A 243 19.42 7.46 -0.46
C ARG A 243 19.13 8.90 -0.04
N ALA A 244 20.15 9.70 0.23
CA ALA A 244 20.01 11.12 0.49
C ALA A 244 19.54 11.88 -0.75
N ALA A 245 20.09 11.58 -1.94
CA ALA A 245 19.64 12.16 -3.20
C ALA A 245 18.15 11.85 -3.45
N ALA A 246 17.75 10.59 -3.35
CA ALA A 246 16.35 10.17 -3.50
C ALA A 246 15.42 10.84 -2.46
N ALA A 247 15.89 11.03 -1.22
CA ALA A 247 15.12 11.70 -0.19
C ALA A 247 14.89 13.19 -0.50
N LEU A 248 15.93 13.90 -0.98
CA LEU A 248 15.83 15.30 -1.40
C LEU A 248 14.88 15.47 -2.59
N GLY A 249 14.91 14.55 -3.56
CA GLY A 249 13.95 14.49 -4.67
C GLY A 249 12.51 14.43 -4.19
N ARG A 250 12.20 13.50 -3.28
CA ARG A 250 10.85 13.34 -2.70
C ARG A 250 10.39 14.54 -1.86
N ILE A 251 11.33 15.20 -1.16
CA ILE A 251 11.04 16.43 -0.40
C ILE A 251 10.77 17.60 -1.35
N GLY A 252 11.39 17.61 -2.54
CA GLY A 252 11.20 18.63 -3.55
C GLY A 252 11.91 19.96 -3.27
N ASP A 253 12.90 19.98 -2.38
CA ASP A 253 13.59 21.22 -2.01
C ASP A 253 14.61 21.63 -3.11
N ARG A 254 14.29 22.73 -3.80
CA ARG A 254 15.11 23.31 -4.87
C ARG A 254 16.53 23.72 -4.45
N SER A 255 16.79 23.97 -3.16
CA SER A 255 18.14 24.27 -2.67
C SER A 255 19.11 23.10 -2.84
N ALA A 256 18.59 21.88 -3.01
CA ALA A 256 19.39 20.70 -3.27
C ALA A 256 19.95 20.60 -4.68
N VAL A 257 19.36 21.32 -5.65
CA VAL A 257 19.68 21.16 -7.08
C VAL A 257 21.16 21.35 -7.39
N PRO A 258 21.86 22.41 -6.94
CA PRO A 258 23.29 22.56 -7.24
C PRO A 258 24.12 21.37 -6.74
N ARG A 259 23.77 20.85 -5.56
CA ARG A 259 24.52 19.76 -4.93
C ARG A 259 24.24 18.39 -5.55
N LEU A 260 23.02 18.19 -6.03
CA LEU A 260 22.65 17.01 -6.79
C LEU A 260 23.39 16.99 -8.13
N ILE A 261 23.49 18.12 -8.83
CA ILE A 261 24.22 18.21 -10.12
C ILE A 261 25.70 17.81 -9.95
N GLU A 262 26.35 18.22 -8.87
CA GLU A 262 27.75 17.84 -8.57
C GLU A 262 27.95 16.31 -8.39
N LEU A 263 26.89 15.55 -8.09
CA LEU A 263 26.96 14.10 -7.84
C LEU A 263 26.70 13.24 -9.09
N PHE A 264 26.52 13.84 -10.27
CA PHE A 264 26.46 13.04 -11.50
C PHE A 264 27.76 12.28 -11.79
N ASP A 265 28.89 12.92 -11.48
CA ASP A 265 30.25 12.37 -11.62
C ASP A 265 30.70 11.60 -10.35
N ASP A 266 29.76 10.96 -9.62
CA ASP A 266 30.11 10.20 -8.42
C ASP A 266 31.08 9.05 -8.76
N PRO A 267 32.28 9.00 -8.14
CA PRO A 267 33.34 8.09 -8.56
C PRO A 267 33.11 6.63 -8.16
N ASP A 268 32.23 6.36 -7.19
CA ASP A 268 32.14 5.04 -6.56
C ASP A 268 31.00 4.19 -7.14
N SER A 269 29.91 4.80 -7.61
CA SER A 269 28.70 4.04 -7.96
C SER A 269 27.73 4.79 -8.88
N TYR A 270 27.47 4.19 -10.05
CA TYR A 270 26.42 4.61 -10.98
C TYR A 270 25.02 4.73 -10.34
N ALA A 271 24.75 3.97 -9.26
CA ALA A 271 23.48 4.02 -8.56
C ALA A 271 23.22 5.40 -7.91
N VAL A 272 24.28 6.16 -7.60
CA VAL A 272 24.15 7.54 -7.09
C VAL A 272 23.64 8.43 -8.22
N SER A 273 24.28 8.41 -9.39
CA SER A 273 23.90 9.21 -10.56
C SER A 273 22.46 8.92 -11.02
N LEU A 274 22.01 7.66 -10.94
CA LEU A 274 20.61 7.30 -11.20
C LEU A 274 19.66 8.01 -10.22
N ARG A 275 19.92 7.93 -8.91
CA ARG A 275 19.08 8.59 -7.90
C ARG A 275 19.13 10.11 -7.96
N VAL A 276 20.25 10.67 -8.41
CA VAL A 276 20.40 12.10 -8.70
C VAL A 276 19.50 12.51 -9.86
N ALA A 277 19.51 11.76 -10.97
CA ALA A 277 18.65 12.03 -12.12
C ALA A 277 17.16 11.99 -11.73
N GLU A 278 16.74 10.93 -11.04
CA GLU A 278 15.37 10.79 -10.50
C GLU A 278 15.01 11.97 -9.58
N ALA A 279 15.91 12.37 -8.68
CA ALA A 279 15.66 13.46 -7.74
C ALA A 279 15.50 14.81 -8.45
N LEU A 280 16.34 15.09 -9.46
CA LEU A 280 16.21 16.30 -10.28
C LEU A 280 14.92 16.28 -11.12
N GLY A 281 14.54 15.11 -11.64
CA GLY A 281 13.26 14.88 -12.31
C GLY A 281 12.07 15.23 -11.43
N GLN A 282 12.07 14.73 -10.19
CA GLN A 282 11.03 14.99 -9.19
C GLN A 282 10.97 16.46 -8.75
N ILE A 283 12.12 17.13 -8.63
CA ILE A 283 12.18 18.56 -8.27
C ILE A 283 11.66 19.44 -9.42
N GLY A 284 11.95 19.08 -10.68
CA GLY A 284 11.32 19.68 -11.87
C GLY A 284 11.59 21.16 -12.14
N THR A 285 12.47 21.83 -11.38
CA THR A 285 12.82 23.25 -11.62
C THR A 285 13.59 23.45 -12.92
N GLU A 286 13.54 24.66 -13.49
CA GLU A 286 14.32 25.02 -14.70
C GLU A 286 15.82 24.72 -14.54
N THR A 287 16.37 24.98 -13.35
CA THR A 287 17.77 24.66 -13.03
C THR A 287 18.03 23.16 -12.97
N ALA A 288 17.07 22.36 -12.49
CA ALA A 288 17.17 20.90 -12.49
C ALA A 288 17.12 20.35 -13.92
N VAL A 289 16.24 20.89 -14.77
CA VAL A 289 16.18 20.57 -16.20
C VAL A 289 17.50 20.93 -16.87
N ALA A 290 18.06 22.12 -16.63
CA ALA A 290 19.35 22.52 -17.19
C ALA A 290 20.49 21.54 -16.79
N GLY A 291 20.53 21.10 -15.53
CA GLY A 291 21.49 20.09 -15.08
C GLY A 291 21.30 18.73 -15.74
N LEU A 292 20.06 18.28 -15.93
CA LEU A 292 19.75 17.06 -16.67
C LEU A 292 20.17 17.16 -18.14
N LEU A 293 19.93 18.29 -18.80
CA LEU A 293 20.35 18.54 -20.18
C LEU A 293 21.88 18.51 -20.33
N GLN A 294 22.62 19.08 -19.37
CA GLN A 294 24.08 18.99 -19.36
C GLN A 294 24.56 17.54 -19.27
N SER A 295 23.89 16.73 -18.46
CA SER A 295 24.21 15.32 -18.21
C SER A 295 24.00 14.41 -19.43
N LEU A 296 23.28 14.87 -20.45
CA LEU A 296 23.17 14.17 -21.74
C LEU A 296 24.48 14.12 -22.50
N ASN A 297 25.47 14.95 -22.16
CA ASN A 297 26.81 14.91 -22.75
C ASN A 297 27.83 14.19 -21.88
N HIS A 298 27.39 13.48 -20.84
CA HIS A 298 28.26 12.76 -19.92
C HIS A 298 28.93 11.56 -20.62
N HIS A 299 30.18 11.25 -20.24
CA HIS A 299 30.97 10.18 -20.87
C HIS A 299 30.38 8.77 -20.61
N ASP A 300 29.83 8.54 -19.43
CA ASP A 300 29.12 7.31 -19.07
C ASP A 300 27.69 7.28 -19.62
N SER A 301 27.35 6.26 -20.41
CA SER A 301 26.03 6.07 -21.02
C SER A 301 24.92 5.78 -20.00
N ALA A 302 25.24 5.20 -18.84
CA ALA A 302 24.25 4.99 -17.77
C ALA A 302 23.76 6.33 -17.21
N VAL A 303 24.64 7.31 -17.07
CA VAL A 303 24.31 8.68 -16.63
C VAL A 303 23.46 9.38 -17.69
N ARG A 304 23.90 9.36 -18.96
CA ARG A 304 23.12 9.92 -20.08
C ARG A 304 21.71 9.34 -20.12
N GLY A 305 21.58 8.02 -20.07
CA GLY A 305 20.30 7.33 -20.11
C GLY A 305 19.41 7.65 -18.91
N SER A 306 19.98 7.83 -17.71
CA SER A 306 19.21 8.21 -16.52
C SER A 306 18.67 9.64 -16.64
N ALA A 307 19.48 10.56 -17.17
CA ALA A 307 19.04 11.93 -17.45
C ALA A 307 17.91 11.98 -18.49
N VAL A 308 17.98 11.16 -19.54
CA VAL A 308 16.90 11.03 -20.54
C VAL A 308 15.59 10.54 -19.89
N SER A 309 15.65 9.52 -19.04
CA SER A 309 14.46 9.01 -18.34
C SER A 309 13.82 10.08 -17.46
N ALA A 310 14.64 10.80 -16.67
CA ALA A 310 14.16 11.88 -15.81
C ALA A 310 13.53 13.04 -16.61
N LEU A 311 14.11 13.40 -17.75
CA LEU A 311 13.53 14.41 -18.66
C LEU A 311 12.15 13.96 -19.18
N GLY A 312 12.00 12.69 -19.54
CA GLY A 312 10.71 12.12 -19.97
C GLY A 312 9.60 12.29 -18.92
N GLU A 313 9.92 12.08 -17.63
CA GLU A 313 8.97 12.26 -16.53
C GLU A 313 8.51 13.72 -16.36
N ILE A 314 9.40 14.70 -16.60
CA ILE A 314 9.08 16.14 -16.50
C ILE A 314 8.05 16.57 -17.56
N SER A 315 7.99 15.90 -18.71
CA SER A 315 7.00 16.14 -19.77
C SER A 315 6.92 17.60 -20.27
N THR A 316 8.06 18.25 -20.49
CA THR A 316 8.13 19.58 -21.13
C THR A 316 8.58 19.48 -22.59
N GLU A 317 8.29 20.49 -23.40
CA GLU A 317 8.77 20.58 -24.79
C GLU A 317 10.31 20.50 -24.86
N VAL A 318 11.00 21.19 -23.94
CA VAL A 318 12.47 21.15 -23.83
C VAL A 318 12.96 19.72 -23.57
N ALA A 319 12.29 18.99 -22.68
CA ALA A 319 12.60 17.59 -22.41
C ALA A 319 12.32 16.68 -23.61
N ALA A 320 11.24 16.92 -24.35
CA ALA A 320 10.94 16.18 -25.58
C ALA A 320 12.03 16.39 -26.64
N VAL A 321 12.45 17.63 -26.87
CA VAL A 321 13.54 17.96 -27.81
C VAL A 321 14.84 17.28 -27.39
N ALA A 322 15.13 17.25 -26.10
CA ALA A 322 16.32 16.58 -25.57
C ALA A 322 16.27 15.05 -25.76
N ALA A 323 15.13 14.42 -25.46
CA ALA A 323 14.93 12.99 -25.69
C ALA A 323 14.99 12.64 -27.19
N MET A 324 14.45 13.49 -28.08
CA MET A 324 14.58 13.32 -29.53
C MET A 324 16.04 13.32 -30.00
N ARG A 325 16.89 14.17 -29.43
CA ARG A 325 18.34 14.16 -29.72
C ARG A 325 19.00 12.86 -29.23
N ALA A 326 18.60 12.37 -28.06
CA ALA A 326 19.13 11.13 -27.47
C ALA A 326 18.73 9.86 -28.24
N LEU A 327 17.77 9.92 -29.16
CA LEU A 327 17.51 8.82 -30.11
C LEU A 327 18.68 8.55 -31.06
N SER A 328 19.66 9.46 -31.16
CA SER A 328 20.87 9.28 -31.98
C SER A 328 22.13 9.05 -31.13
N ASP A 329 21.98 8.69 -29.85
CA ASP A 329 23.12 8.37 -28.97
C ASP A 329 23.90 7.14 -29.47
N GLU A 330 25.20 7.10 -29.22
CA GLU A 330 26.05 5.95 -29.55
C GLU A 330 25.61 4.67 -28.81
N ASP A 331 25.10 4.81 -27.59
CA ASP A 331 24.73 3.71 -26.72
C ASP A 331 23.29 3.25 -26.96
N ILE A 332 23.13 1.93 -27.14
CA ILE A 332 21.86 1.29 -27.49
C ILE A 332 20.80 1.46 -26.38
N PHE A 333 21.21 1.52 -25.11
CA PHE A 333 20.31 1.66 -23.98
C PHE A 333 19.87 3.11 -23.81
N VAL A 334 20.73 4.08 -24.12
CA VAL A 334 20.35 5.50 -24.13
C VAL A 334 19.30 5.76 -25.21
N ARG A 335 19.51 5.25 -26.43
CA ARG A 335 18.51 5.34 -27.52
C ARG A 335 17.17 4.68 -27.14
N GLY A 336 17.23 3.49 -26.52
CA GLY A 336 16.02 2.80 -26.05
C GLY A 336 15.27 3.55 -24.95
N ARG A 337 15.99 4.15 -23.98
CA ARG A 337 15.40 5.02 -22.94
C ARG A 337 14.85 6.32 -23.52
N ALA A 338 15.45 6.86 -24.57
CA ALA A 338 14.94 8.03 -25.28
C ALA A 338 13.59 7.73 -25.95
N ALA A 339 13.45 6.59 -26.60
CA ALA A 339 12.17 6.15 -27.16
C ALA A 339 11.10 6.00 -26.06
N GLU A 340 11.44 5.35 -24.94
CA GLU A 340 10.54 5.19 -23.79
C GLU A 340 10.15 6.54 -23.17
N ALA A 341 11.11 7.46 -22.99
CA ALA A 341 10.84 8.80 -22.49
C ALA A 341 9.85 9.54 -23.40
N LEU A 342 10.05 9.50 -24.71
CA LEU A 342 9.15 10.13 -25.70
C LEU A 342 7.73 9.54 -25.67
N GLY A 343 7.59 8.22 -25.45
CA GLY A 343 6.28 7.58 -25.28
C GLY A 343 5.54 7.99 -24.00
N ASN A 344 6.28 8.41 -22.96
CA ASN A 344 5.72 8.83 -21.67
C ASN A 344 5.36 10.33 -21.60
N ILE A 345 5.88 11.15 -22.50
CA ILE A 345 5.62 12.60 -22.54
C ILE A 345 4.14 12.86 -22.83
N ASP A 346 3.52 13.76 -22.05
CA ASP A 346 2.13 14.15 -22.27
C ASP A 346 2.01 15.10 -23.47
N THR A 347 1.63 14.56 -24.63
CA THR A 347 1.38 15.31 -25.87
C THR A 347 -0.08 15.79 -26.01
N ARG A 348 -0.93 15.55 -25.02
CA ARG A 348 -2.37 15.86 -25.11
C ARG A 348 -2.62 17.36 -25.10
N GLY A 349 -3.28 17.85 -26.14
CA GLY A 349 -3.59 19.27 -26.32
C GLY A 349 -2.52 20.06 -27.07
N ASP A 350 -1.39 19.44 -27.42
CA ASP A 350 -0.35 20.04 -28.26
C ASP A 350 -0.10 19.17 -29.50
N GLY A 351 -0.84 19.48 -30.58
CA GLY A 351 -0.75 18.74 -31.84
C GLY A 351 0.62 18.88 -32.52
N ASN A 352 1.33 19.98 -32.29
CA ASN A 352 2.67 20.18 -32.87
C ASN A 352 3.69 19.29 -32.16
N LEU A 353 3.67 19.26 -30.83
CA LEU A 353 4.53 18.38 -30.04
C LEU A 353 4.26 16.91 -30.37
N LEU A 354 2.98 16.53 -30.48
CA LEU A 354 2.58 15.18 -30.91
C LEU A 354 3.20 14.82 -32.26
N GLN A 355 3.08 15.70 -33.25
CA GLN A 355 3.63 15.48 -34.59
C GLN A 355 5.16 15.34 -34.57
N MET A 356 5.85 16.19 -33.80
CA MET A 356 7.31 16.14 -33.65
C MET A 356 7.77 14.81 -33.03
N VAL A 357 7.14 14.40 -31.93
CA VAL A 357 7.46 13.16 -31.23
C VAL A 357 7.17 11.94 -32.12
N ALA A 358 6.01 11.91 -32.78
CA ALA A 358 5.64 10.82 -33.69
C ALA A 358 6.61 10.72 -34.88
N ALA A 359 7.01 11.85 -35.47
CA ALA A 359 7.99 11.87 -36.55
C ALA A 359 9.38 11.37 -36.10
N ALA A 360 9.84 11.78 -34.92
CA ALA A 360 11.12 11.34 -34.38
C ALA A 360 11.14 9.82 -34.11
N LEU A 361 10.07 9.28 -33.52
CA LEU A 361 9.93 7.84 -33.30
C LEU A 361 9.78 7.08 -34.63
N ALA A 362 9.08 7.63 -35.62
CA ALA A 362 8.98 7.03 -36.94
C ALA A 362 10.35 6.91 -37.61
N ILE A 363 11.23 7.90 -37.45
CA ILE A 363 12.63 7.82 -37.92
C ILE A 363 13.39 6.72 -37.14
N ALA A 364 13.28 6.72 -35.82
CA ALA A 364 13.95 5.73 -34.95
C ALA A 364 13.43 4.28 -35.13
N SER A 365 12.28 4.08 -35.80
CA SER A 365 11.82 2.74 -36.19
C SER A 365 12.78 2.01 -37.14
N GLY A 366 13.70 2.74 -37.78
CA GLY A 366 14.76 2.20 -38.61
C GLY A 366 16.10 1.95 -37.90
N ASP A 367 16.17 2.04 -36.57
CA ASP A 367 17.41 1.82 -35.82
C ASP A 367 18.03 0.45 -36.13
N GLY A 368 19.37 0.36 -36.18
CA GLY A 368 20.07 -0.90 -36.44
C GLY A 368 19.79 -1.97 -35.39
N GLU A 369 19.51 -1.57 -34.15
CA GLU A 369 19.34 -2.47 -33.01
C GLU A 369 17.88 -2.83 -32.73
N CYS A 370 17.60 -4.13 -32.65
CA CYS A 370 16.25 -4.63 -32.43
C CYS A 370 15.65 -4.19 -31.09
N TYR A 371 16.49 -4.00 -30.05
CA TYR A 371 16.07 -3.48 -28.75
C TYR A 371 15.45 -2.08 -28.87
N VAL A 372 16.11 -1.19 -29.63
CA VAL A 372 15.66 0.19 -29.83
C VAL A 372 14.37 0.19 -30.65
N ARG A 373 14.32 -0.57 -31.74
CA ARG A 373 13.09 -0.70 -32.56
C ARG A 373 11.90 -1.24 -31.75
N TRP A 374 12.16 -2.20 -30.86
CA TRP A 374 11.14 -2.71 -29.94
C TRP A 374 10.63 -1.64 -28.98
N ARG A 375 11.52 -0.83 -28.40
CA ARG A 375 11.15 0.30 -27.52
C ARG A 375 10.36 1.38 -28.27
N VAL A 376 10.75 1.68 -29.50
CA VAL A 376 10.03 2.59 -30.39
C VAL A 376 8.61 2.07 -30.67
N ALA A 377 8.43 0.78 -30.94
CA ALA A 377 7.10 0.19 -31.13
C ALA A 377 6.22 0.33 -29.89
N VAL A 378 6.78 0.16 -28.68
CA VAL A 378 6.06 0.41 -27.41
C VAL A 378 5.63 1.88 -27.33
N ALA A 379 6.57 2.81 -27.55
CA ALA A 379 6.33 4.24 -27.43
C ALA A 379 5.27 4.75 -28.42
N LEU A 380 5.32 4.28 -29.67
CA LEU A 380 4.31 4.59 -30.69
C LEU A 380 2.90 4.12 -30.28
N GLY A 381 2.78 2.96 -29.64
CA GLY A 381 1.51 2.48 -29.08
C GLY A 381 1.02 3.33 -27.89
N GLN A 382 1.93 3.73 -27.00
CA GLN A 382 1.60 4.55 -25.82
C GLN A 382 1.11 5.96 -26.18
N ILE A 383 1.65 6.55 -27.23
CA ILE A 383 1.20 7.86 -27.74
C ILE A 383 -0.25 7.77 -28.24
N GLY A 384 -0.67 6.60 -28.75
CA GLY A 384 -2.07 6.33 -29.06
C GLY A 384 -2.62 7.11 -30.27
N SER A 385 -1.76 7.67 -31.13
CA SER A 385 -2.20 8.50 -32.26
C SER A 385 -2.18 7.73 -33.58
N SER A 386 -3.06 8.12 -34.51
CA SER A 386 -3.18 7.48 -35.83
C SER A 386 -1.95 7.72 -36.70
N GLU A 387 -1.20 8.79 -36.46
CA GLU A 387 0.07 9.09 -37.13
C GLU A 387 1.14 8.01 -36.87
N ALA A 388 1.05 7.30 -35.74
CA ALA A 388 1.97 6.22 -35.39
C ALA A 388 1.73 4.93 -36.19
N VAL A 389 0.54 4.76 -36.80
CA VAL A 389 0.11 3.52 -37.46
C VAL A 389 1.02 3.15 -38.62
N ALA A 390 1.41 4.12 -39.46
CA ALA A 390 2.27 3.86 -40.61
C ALA A 390 3.65 3.31 -40.21
N ALA A 391 4.23 3.85 -39.13
CA ALA A 391 5.51 3.37 -38.60
C ALA A 391 5.38 1.96 -38.00
N LEU A 392 4.29 1.68 -37.28
CA LEU A 392 4.02 0.34 -36.74
C LEU A 392 3.78 -0.69 -37.84
N VAL A 393 3.09 -0.32 -38.93
CA VAL A 393 2.89 -1.20 -40.10
C VAL A 393 4.20 -1.62 -40.74
N LYS A 394 5.19 -0.72 -40.80
CA LYS A 394 6.56 -1.03 -41.25
C LYS A 394 7.25 -2.03 -40.32
N LEU A 395 7.09 -1.88 -39.01
CA LEU A 395 7.68 -2.79 -38.00
C LEU A 395 7.04 -4.19 -37.99
N LEU A 396 5.90 -4.39 -38.63
CA LEU A 396 5.33 -5.73 -38.85
C LEU A 396 6.17 -6.60 -39.80
N GLU A 397 7.07 -5.98 -40.58
CA GLU A 397 8.01 -6.65 -41.49
C GLU A 397 9.43 -6.72 -40.92
N ASP A 398 9.60 -6.41 -39.62
CA ASP A 398 10.91 -6.45 -38.98
C ASP A 398 11.52 -7.86 -38.99
N GLN A 399 12.84 -7.93 -39.11
CA GLN A 399 13.58 -9.20 -39.06
C GLN A 399 13.40 -9.92 -37.70
N ASN A 400 13.23 -9.15 -36.61
CA ASN A 400 13.07 -9.69 -35.27
C ASN A 400 11.60 -9.93 -34.93
N SER A 401 11.27 -11.16 -34.54
CA SER A 401 9.90 -11.55 -34.14
C SER A 401 9.36 -10.77 -32.94
N GLY A 402 10.22 -10.43 -31.97
CA GLY A 402 9.83 -9.64 -30.80
C GLY A 402 9.35 -8.24 -31.17
N VAL A 403 10.00 -7.60 -32.15
CA VAL A 403 9.62 -6.29 -32.68
C VAL A 403 8.27 -6.38 -33.41
N ARG A 404 8.11 -7.38 -34.28
CA ARG A 404 6.86 -7.62 -35.00
C ARG A 404 5.67 -7.82 -34.06
N GLN A 405 5.80 -8.72 -33.10
CA GLN A 405 4.75 -9.00 -32.11
C GLN A 405 4.41 -7.75 -31.28
N ARG A 406 5.41 -6.94 -30.94
CA ARG A 406 5.17 -5.68 -30.23
C ARG A 406 4.41 -4.69 -31.09
N ALA A 407 4.76 -4.55 -32.36
CA ALA A 407 4.05 -3.66 -33.28
C ALA A 407 2.57 -4.05 -33.45
N VAL A 408 2.25 -5.35 -33.53
CA VAL A 408 0.86 -5.83 -33.53
C VAL A 408 0.14 -5.42 -32.25
N LYS A 409 0.75 -5.64 -31.07
CA LYS A 409 0.15 -5.24 -29.78
C LYS A 409 -0.08 -3.73 -29.71
N SER A 410 0.88 -2.93 -30.17
CA SER A 410 0.76 -1.46 -30.18
C SER A 410 -0.33 -0.97 -31.14
N LEU A 411 -0.53 -1.62 -32.30
CA LEU A 411 -1.67 -1.32 -33.18
C LEU A 411 -3.01 -1.62 -32.50
N GLY A 412 -3.11 -2.75 -31.79
CA GLY A 412 -4.28 -3.09 -30.98
C GLY A 412 -4.54 -2.05 -29.87
N GLN A 413 -3.49 -1.56 -29.22
CA GLN A 413 -3.59 -0.50 -28.20
C GLN A 413 -4.09 0.84 -28.77
N ILE A 414 -3.74 1.19 -30.01
CA ILE A 414 -4.19 2.45 -30.65
C ILE A 414 -5.68 2.37 -30.97
N GLY A 415 -6.17 1.23 -31.48
CA GLY A 415 -7.60 0.98 -31.71
C GLY A 415 -8.31 1.87 -32.74
N SER A 416 -7.59 2.77 -33.42
CA SER A 416 -8.15 3.59 -34.51
C SER A 416 -8.54 2.72 -35.73
N ASP A 417 -9.47 3.17 -36.56
CA ASP A 417 -9.89 2.47 -37.79
C ASP A 417 -8.70 2.09 -38.68
N ALA A 418 -7.70 2.97 -38.80
CA ALA A 418 -6.48 2.71 -39.54
C ALA A 418 -5.63 1.59 -38.90
N ALA A 419 -5.61 1.50 -37.57
CA ALA A 419 -4.91 0.46 -36.84
C ALA A 419 -5.65 -0.89 -36.92
N VAL A 420 -6.98 -0.88 -36.85
CA VAL A 420 -7.82 -2.07 -37.06
C VAL A 420 -7.63 -2.62 -38.47
N GLY A 421 -7.72 -1.76 -39.51
CA GLY A 421 -7.44 -2.17 -40.88
C GLY A 421 -6.02 -2.71 -41.08
N ALA A 422 -5.03 -2.18 -40.36
CA ALA A 422 -3.67 -2.71 -40.35
C ALA A 422 -3.56 -4.09 -39.69
N LEU A 423 -4.33 -4.35 -38.62
CA LEU A 423 -4.40 -5.66 -37.96
C LEU A 423 -5.09 -6.70 -38.84
N GLU A 424 -6.18 -6.34 -39.51
CA GLU A 424 -6.87 -7.20 -40.48
C GLU A 424 -5.94 -7.59 -41.63
N ALA A 425 -5.18 -6.63 -42.17
CA ALA A 425 -4.15 -6.91 -43.17
C ALA A 425 -3.03 -7.82 -42.62
N ALA A 426 -2.69 -7.70 -41.33
CA ALA A 426 -1.67 -8.50 -40.69
C ALA A 426 -2.05 -9.99 -40.54
N LEU A 427 -3.34 -10.34 -40.58
CA LEU A 427 -3.81 -11.74 -40.62
C LEU A 427 -3.35 -12.48 -41.88
N ASN A 428 -3.08 -11.77 -42.96
CA ASN A 428 -2.69 -12.33 -44.25
C ASN A 428 -1.18 -12.21 -44.55
N ARG A 429 -0.38 -11.76 -43.57
CA ARG A 429 1.08 -11.61 -43.73
C ARG A 429 1.84 -12.93 -43.56
N GLU A 430 3.04 -12.99 -44.15
CA GLU A 430 3.88 -14.19 -44.23
C GLU A 430 4.28 -14.76 -42.85
N PHE A 431 4.49 -13.88 -41.87
CA PHE A 431 4.98 -14.24 -40.54
C PHE A 431 3.89 -14.84 -39.63
N ALA A 432 4.06 -16.10 -39.20
CA ALA A 432 3.09 -16.81 -38.37
C ALA A 432 2.87 -16.17 -36.99
N ASP A 433 3.90 -15.58 -36.41
CA ASP A 433 3.83 -14.85 -35.14
C ASP A 433 3.01 -13.56 -35.24
N VAL A 434 3.04 -12.89 -36.40
CA VAL A 434 2.22 -11.70 -36.67
C VAL A 434 0.75 -12.10 -36.76
N ARG A 435 0.43 -13.15 -37.52
CA ARG A 435 -0.96 -13.63 -37.68
C ARG A 435 -1.59 -14.04 -36.36
N ALA A 436 -0.87 -14.83 -35.55
CA ALA A 436 -1.38 -15.34 -34.29
C ALA A 436 -1.70 -14.21 -33.30
N VAL A 437 -0.80 -13.23 -33.17
CA VAL A 437 -1.01 -12.09 -32.27
C VAL A 437 -2.08 -11.14 -32.82
N ALA A 438 -2.16 -10.95 -34.15
CA ALA A 438 -3.18 -10.10 -34.77
C ALA A 438 -4.58 -10.69 -34.59
N ALA A 439 -4.74 -12.00 -34.77
CA ALA A 439 -6.01 -12.70 -34.51
C ALA A 439 -6.45 -12.55 -33.04
N GLN A 440 -5.50 -12.66 -32.10
CA GLN A 440 -5.79 -12.44 -30.68
C GLN A 440 -6.20 -10.99 -30.39
N GLN A 441 -5.53 -10.01 -30.99
CA GLN A 441 -5.88 -8.60 -30.79
C GLN A 441 -7.23 -8.23 -31.43
N LEU A 442 -7.52 -8.73 -32.63
CA LEU A 442 -8.83 -8.55 -33.28
C LEU A 442 -9.95 -9.25 -32.50
N GLN A 443 -9.72 -10.47 -32.01
CA GLN A 443 -10.69 -11.15 -31.14
C GLN A 443 -10.97 -10.36 -29.86
N ASN A 444 -9.94 -9.75 -29.25
CA ASN A 444 -10.12 -8.88 -28.09
C ASN A 444 -10.93 -7.61 -28.42
N LEU A 445 -10.91 -7.15 -29.68
CA LEU A 445 -11.69 -6.01 -30.18
C LEU A 445 -13.10 -6.42 -30.67
N GLU A 446 -13.29 -7.67 -31.12
CA GLU A 446 -14.55 -8.23 -31.67
C GLU A 446 -15.53 -8.76 -30.60
N VAL A 447 -15.08 -9.03 -29.37
CA VAL A 447 -15.96 -9.48 -28.26
C VAL A 447 -16.99 -8.40 -27.83
N GLU A 448 -16.99 -7.23 -28.48
CA GLU A 448 -17.93 -6.14 -28.23
C GLU A 448 -19.35 -6.37 -28.78
N GLU A 449 -19.58 -7.32 -29.69
CA GLU A 449 -20.89 -7.52 -30.35
C GLU A 449 -21.36 -8.98 -30.43
N GLU A 450 -21.78 -9.59 -29.31
CA GLU A 450 -22.85 -10.60 -29.39
C GLU A 450 -23.63 -10.69 -28.08
N THR A 451 -24.91 -10.35 -28.18
CA THR A 451 -25.93 -10.46 -27.14
C THR A 451 -26.37 -11.91 -27.00
N ALA A 452 -26.37 -12.44 -25.77
CA ALA A 452 -27.17 -13.60 -25.41
C ALA A 452 -28.00 -13.27 -24.17
N ASP A 453 -29.32 -13.22 -24.37
CA ASP A 453 -30.34 -13.24 -23.32
C ASP A 453 -30.13 -14.45 -22.39
N PHE A 454 -30.25 -14.22 -21.06
CA PHE A 454 -30.55 -15.28 -20.11
C PHE A 454 -31.29 -14.78 -18.86
N ASP A 455 -32.57 -15.18 -18.80
CA ASP A 455 -33.50 -15.48 -17.69
C ASP A 455 -33.64 -14.52 -16.47
N PRO A 456 -34.79 -13.82 -16.29
CA PRO A 456 -35.07 -12.94 -15.16
C PRO A 456 -35.58 -13.65 -13.89
N HIS A 457 -35.57 -14.99 -13.79
CA HIS A 457 -36.08 -15.70 -12.60
C HIS A 457 -35.07 -16.66 -11.96
N ALA A 458 -34.03 -16.09 -11.36
CA ALA A 458 -33.36 -16.71 -10.20
C ALA A 458 -33.90 -16.05 -8.91
N PRO A 459 -34.54 -16.79 -7.99
CA PRO A 459 -34.98 -16.20 -6.75
C PRO A 459 -33.76 -15.95 -5.87
N THR A 460 -33.66 -14.76 -5.29
CA THR A 460 -33.28 -14.60 -3.87
C THR A 460 -33.44 -13.15 -3.46
N ASP A 461 -34.42 -12.88 -2.60
CA ASP A 461 -34.26 -11.86 -1.57
C ASP A 461 -33.04 -12.26 -0.73
N SER A 462 -31.87 -11.81 -1.17
CA SER A 462 -30.60 -11.97 -0.50
C SER A 462 -30.07 -10.60 -0.09
N PRO A 463 -29.41 -10.46 1.07
CA PRO A 463 -28.73 -9.24 1.49
C PRO A 463 -27.67 -8.71 0.47
N ALA A 464 -27.37 -9.46 -0.59
CA ALA A 464 -26.59 -9.02 -1.76
C ALA A 464 -27.19 -7.84 -2.54
N SER A 465 -28.49 -7.54 -2.38
CA SER A 465 -29.16 -6.39 -3.03
C SER A 465 -28.62 -5.02 -2.61
N LYS A 466 -27.80 -4.96 -1.56
CA LYS A 466 -27.18 -3.72 -1.03
C LYS A 466 -25.79 -3.41 -1.61
N LEU A 467 -25.16 -4.35 -2.32
CA LEU A 467 -23.80 -4.20 -2.83
C LEU A 467 -23.79 -4.01 -4.36
N PRO A 468 -22.89 -3.18 -4.91
CA PRO A 468 -22.61 -3.17 -6.35
C PRO A 468 -22.00 -4.52 -6.78
N LYS A 469 -22.03 -4.81 -8.09
CA LYS A 469 -21.35 -5.99 -8.62
C LYS A 469 -19.84 -5.81 -8.43
N ILE A 470 -19.17 -6.78 -7.80
CA ILE A 470 -17.73 -6.67 -7.50
C ILE A 470 -16.93 -7.39 -8.57
N SER A 471 -15.91 -6.72 -9.09
CA SER A 471 -14.93 -7.27 -10.04
C SER A 471 -13.52 -7.08 -9.51
N ILE A 472 -12.68 -8.12 -9.63
CA ILE A 472 -11.27 -8.10 -9.17
C ILE A 472 -10.35 -8.36 -10.37
N ALA A 473 -9.45 -7.43 -10.66
CA ALA A 473 -8.64 -7.43 -11.87
C ALA A 473 -7.16 -7.13 -11.60
N ALA A 474 -6.27 -7.62 -12.48
CA ALA A 474 -4.91 -7.09 -12.58
C ALA A 474 -4.93 -5.72 -13.29
N GLU A 475 -3.84 -4.94 -13.21
CA GLU A 475 -3.78 -3.61 -13.85
C GLU A 475 -4.06 -3.65 -15.36
N ALA A 476 -3.51 -4.64 -16.08
CA ALA A 476 -3.73 -4.79 -17.52
C ALA A 476 -5.22 -5.03 -17.84
N ASP A 477 -5.85 -6.02 -17.21
CA ASP A 477 -7.27 -6.33 -17.37
C ASP A 477 -8.16 -5.14 -16.97
N ALA A 478 -7.77 -4.40 -15.93
CA ALA A 478 -8.51 -3.23 -15.47
C ALA A 478 -8.48 -2.08 -16.50
N CYS A 479 -7.36 -1.88 -17.20
CA CYS A 479 -7.28 -0.92 -18.29
C CYS A 479 -8.23 -1.30 -19.44
N GLU A 480 -8.25 -2.59 -19.82
CA GLU A 480 -9.17 -3.09 -20.85
C GLU A 480 -10.64 -2.91 -20.43
N TYR A 481 -10.99 -3.21 -19.18
CA TYR A 481 -12.36 -3.03 -18.68
C TYR A 481 -12.82 -1.57 -18.67
N ILE A 482 -11.93 -0.62 -18.40
CA ILE A 482 -12.26 0.81 -18.40
C ILE A 482 -12.43 1.34 -19.83
N LEU A 483 -11.68 0.81 -20.80
CA LEU A 483 -11.86 1.13 -22.22
C LEU A 483 -13.14 0.54 -22.80
N HIS A 484 -13.57 -0.62 -22.31
CA HIS A 484 -14.70 -1.35 -22.87
C HIS A 484 -16.03 -0.60 -22.66
N PRO A 485 -16.74 -0.16 -23.72
CA PRO A 485 -17.89 0.74 -23.64
C PRO A 485 -19.04 0.24 -22.76
N LYS A 486 -19.33 -1.07 -22.77
CA LYS A 486 -20.41 -1.64 -21.94
C LYS A 486 -20.05 -1.65 -20.46
N PHE A 487 -18.78 -1.91 -20.13
CA PHE A 487 -18.34 -1.99 -18.74
C PHE A 487 -18.18 -0.58 -18.17
N ALA A 488 -17.54 0.32 -18.93
CA ALA A 488 -17.37 1.73 -18.60
C ALA A 488 -18.69 2.45 -18.24
N ARG A 489 -19.79 2.16 -18.96
CA ARG A 489 -21.13 2.71 -18.67
C ARG A 489 -21.68 2.29 -17.30
N SER A 490 -21.28 1.12 -16.79
CA SER A 490 -21.72 0.58 -15.51
C SER A 490 -20.70 0.76 -14.38
N LEU A 491 -19.46 1.12 -14.71
CA LEU A 491 -18.36 1.27 -13.78
C LEU A 491 -18.40 2.65 -13.13
N LEU A 492 -18.88 2.69 -11.88
CA LEU A 492 -18.98 3.93 -11.13
C LEU A 492 -17.89 4.07 -10.05
N TYR A 493 -17.37 2.94 -9.54
CA TYR A 493 -16.42 2.90 -8.43
C TYR A 493 -15.16 2.11 -8.77
N LEU A 494 -13.99 2.70 -8.47
CA LEU A 494 -12.68 2.08 -8.62
C LEU A 494 -11.87 2.16 -7.33
N ILE A 495 -11.38 1.02 -6.86
CA ILE A 495 -10.28 0.95 -5.89
C ILE A 495 -9.03 0.49 -6.65
N SER A 496 -8.01 1.33 -6.66
CA SER A 496 -6.74 1.09 -7.33
C SER A 496 -5.62 1.00 -6.30
N ILE A 497 -4.89 -0.11 -6.31
CA ILE A 497 -3.86 -0.42 -5.32
C ILE A 497 -2.49 -0.46 -6.00
N GLY A 498 -1.71 0.58 -5.72
CA GLY A 498 -0.39 0.83 -6.25
C GLY A 498 0.76 0.25 -5.45
N ASN A 499 1.87 -0.01 -6.12
CA ASN A 499 3.16 -0.02 -5.44
C ASN A 499 3.59 1.44 -5.19
N PRO A 500 4.17 1.75 -4.01
CA PRO A 500 4.57 3.11 -3.65
C PRO A 500 5.50 3.75 -4.68
N GLY A 501 5.21 4.98 -5.08
CA GLY A 501 6.02 5.74 -6.03
C GLY A 501 5.83 5.35 -7.50
N ILE A 502 4.96 4.37 -7.82
CA ILE A 502 4.56 4.06 -9.19
C ILE A 502 3.27 4.82 -9.51
N ALA A 503 3.31 5.62 -10.57
CA ALA A 503 2.14 6.34 -11.04
C ALA A 503 0.98 5.39 -11.41
N GLU A 504 -0.24 5.83 -11.14
CA GLU A 504 -1.45 5.14 -11.60
C GLU A 504 -1.64 5.36 -13.11
N PRO A 505 -2.12 4.35 -13.88
CA PRO A 505 -2.51 4.53 -15.27
C PRO A 505 -3.46 5.73 -15.44
N LYS A 506 -3.13 6.64 -16.37
CA LYS A 506 -3.90 7.88 -16.58
C LYS A 506 -5.38 7.60 -16.91
N ILE A 507 -5.68 6.47 -17.54
CA ILE A 507 -7.04 6.04 -17.89
C ILE A 507 -7.95 5.86 -16.68
N PHE A 508 -7.41 5.53 -15.50
CA PHE A 508 -8.20 5.37 -14.28
C PHE A 508 -8.82 6.69 -13.82
N ARG A 509 -8.42 7.85 -14.38
CA ARG A 509 -9.04 9.16 -14.12
C ARG A 509 -10.43 9.30 -14.74
N GLN A 510 -10.82 8.40 -15.64
CA GLN A 510 -12.14 8.41 -16.27
C GLN A 510 -13.24 7.85 -15.34
N VAL A 511 -12.89 7.11 -14.28
CA VAL A 511 -13.87 6.53 -13.36
C VAL A 511 -14.37 7.59 -12.36
N PRO A 512 -15.69 7.81 -12.21
CA PRO A 512 -16.23 8.93 -11.42
C PRO A 512 -15.85 8.93 -9.94
N HIS A 513 -15.93 7.77 -9.27
CA HIS A 513 -15.56 7.63 -7.87
C HIS A 513 -14.35 6.72 -7.75
N ARG A 514 -13.23 7.26 -7.27
CA ARG A 514 -11.96 6.53 -7.22
C ARG A 514 -11.25 6.69 -5.89
N LEU A 515 -10.78 5.57 -5.36
CA LEU A 515 -9.86 5.48 -4.24
C LEU A 515 -8.52 4.92 -4.72
N ARG A 516 -7.44 5.69 -4.58
CA ARG A 516 -6.06 5.23 -4.78
C ARG A 516 -5.44 4.89 -3.42
N LEU A 517 -4.84 3.71 -3.34
CA LEU A 517 -4.08 3.23 -2.19
C LEU A 517 -2.67 2.85 -2.64
N GLU A 518 -1.67 3.02 -1.79
CA GLU A 518 -0.26 2.75 -2.13
C GLU A 518 0.45 2.00 -1.01
N PHE A 519 0.57 0.68 -1.16
CA PHE A 519 1.28 -0.20 -0.24
C PHE A 519 1.64 -1.52 -0.93
N ASN A 520 2.73 -2.16 -0.51
CA ASN A 520 3.20 -3.43 -1.07
C ASN A 520 2.34 -4.63 -0.61
N ASP A 521 2.31 -5.70 -1.41
CA ASP A 521 1.61 -6.95 -1.06
C ASP A 521 2.46 -7.78 -0.09
N ILE A 522 2.29 -7.53 1.21
CA ILE A 522 3.13 -8.09 2.27
C ILE A 522 2.24 -8.58 3.41
N ASP A 523 2.51 -9.80 3.91
CA ASP A 523 1.75 -10.44 5.00
C ASP A 523 2.38 -10.26 6.41
N ILE A 524 3.62 -9.77 6.49
CA ILE A 524 4.42 -9.63 7.71
C ILE A 524 5.30 -8.38 7.59
N PRO A 525 5.54 -7.58 8.66
CA PRO A 525 6.40 -6.42 8.52
C PRO A 525 7.80 -6.88 8.09
N VAL A 526 8.37 -6.19 7.13
CA VAL A 526 9.72 -6.49 6.62
C VAL A 526 10.64 -5.33 6.95
N ASP A 527 11.91 -5.65 7.20
CA ASP A 527 12.96 -4.66 7.46
C ASP A 527 13.46 -4.02 6.16
N ASP A 528 12.51 -3.64 5.31
CA ASP A 528 12.77 -3.03 4.02
C ASP A 528 12.26 -1.57 4.07
N PRO A 529 13.16 -0.59 3.95
CA PRO A 529 12.85 0.83 3.98
C PRO A 529 12.04 1.29 2.78
N ASP A 530 12.03 0.58 1.65
CA ASP A 530 11.32 0.92 0.42
C ASP A 530 9.91 0.33 0.44
N CYS A 531 9.73 -0.80 1.12
CA CYS A 531 8.41 -1.36 1.38
C CYS A 531 7.52 -0.42 2.22
N VAL A 532 6.28 -0.24 1.77
CA VAL A 532 5.21 0.43 2.51
C VAL A 532 4.18 -0.63 2.87
N LEU A 533 4.01 -0.87 4.17
CA LEU A 533 3.02 -1.79 4.69
C LEU A 533 1.63 -1.12 4.70
N PRO A 534 0.55 -1.86 4.39
CA PRO A 534 -0.81 -1.37 4.57
C PRO A 534 -1.07 -1.09 6.06
N GLY A 535 -1.60 0.10 6.35
CA GLY A 535 -1.95 0.55 7.70
C GLY A 535 -3.44 0.46 7.98
N ARG A 536 -3.81 0.71 9.24
CA ARG A 536 -5.21 0.82 9.66
C ARG A 536 -5.94 1.94 8.90
N GLU A 537 -5.24 3.02 8.57
CA GLU A 537 -5.79 4.16 7.84
C GLU A 537 -6.20 3.77 6.40
N ASP A 538 -5.42 2.93 5.72
CA ASP A 538 -5.75 2.44 4.37
C ASP A 538 -7.03 1.60 4.39
N VAL A 539 -7.17 0.74 5.40
CA VAL A 539 -8.38 -0.05 5.63
C VAL A 539 -9.58 0.84 5.94
N LEU A 540 -9.41 1.89 6.75
CA LEU A 540 -10.48 2.85 7.03
C LEU A 540 -10.92 3.59 5.76
N LYS A 541 -9.98 4.02 4.89
CA LYS A 541 -10.31 4.60 3.59
C LYS A 541 -11.16 3.65 2.73
N VAL A 542 -10.84 2.35 2.72
CA VAL A 542 -11.64 1.34 2.02
C VAL A 542 -13.05 1.22 2.61
N ILE A 543 -13.17 1.19 3.94
CA ILE A 543 -14.45 1.11 4.64
C ILE A 543 -15.31 2.35 4.33
N ASP A 544 -14.74 3.54 4.47
CA ASP A 544 -15.44 4.81 4.23
C ASP A 544 -15.88 4.93 2.77
N PHE A 545 -15.01 4.55 1.83
CA PHE A 545 -15.34 4.50 0.40
C PHE A 545 -16.47 3.51 0.11
N ALA A 546 -16.45 2.32 0.73
CA ALA A 546 -17.50 1.31 0.56
C ALA A 546 -18.86 1.76 1.12
N LEU A 547 -18.88 2.47 2.24
CA LEU A 547 -20.11 2.97 2.84
C LEU A 547 -20.76 4.11 2.05
N GLN A 548 -20.04 4.74 1.12
CA GLN A 548 -20.55 5.78 0.22
C GLN A 548 -21.14 5.22 -1.07
N MET A 549 -21.02 3.91 -1.32
CA MET A 549 -21.48 3.28 -2.56
C MET A 549 -23.01 3.21 -2.63
N LEU A 550 -23.56 3.54 -3.80
CA LEU A 550 -24.98 3.41 -4.10
C LEU A 550 -25.34 1.97 -4.50
N PRO A 551 -26.39 1.36 -3.93
CA PRO A 551 -26.91 0.08 -4.41
C PRO A 551 -27.58 0.20 -5.78
N GLN A 552 -27.53 -0.89 -6.57
CA GLN A 552 -28.15 -1.12 -7.90
C GLN A 552 -27.30 -0.80 -9.15
N GLN A 553 -27.28 -1.76 -10.10
CA GLN A 553 -26.69 -1.77 -11.47
C GLN A 553 -25.29 -1.16 -11.70
N THR A 554 -24.55 -0.84 -10.64
CA THR A 554 -23.19 -0.29 -10.70
C THR A 554 -22.16 -1.36 -10.35
N THR A 555 -20.96 -1.20 -10.91
CA THR A 555 -19.83 -2.10 -10.69
C THR A 555 -18.78 -1.42 -9.82
N LEU A 556 -18.27 -2.15 -8.82
CA LEU A 556 -17.04 -1.84 -8.11
C LEU A 556 -15.90 -2.67 -8.73
N LEU A 557 -14.92 -2.00 -9.31
CA LEU A 557 -13.68 -2.62 -9.75
C LEU A 557 -12.60 -2.44 -8.68
N VAL A 558 -11.99 -3.52 -8.23
CA VAL A 558 -10.81 -3.50 -7.36
C VAL A 558 -9.62 -4.05 -8.14
N CYS A 559 -8.61 -3.22 -8.35
CA CYS A 559 -7.44 -3.59 -9.13
C CYS A 559 -6.14 -3.27 -8.40
N CYS A 560 -5.10 -4.03 -8.74
CA CYS A 560 -3.76 -3.87 -8.17
C CYS A 560 -2.70 -3.98 -9.27
N GLN A 561 -1.58 -3.27 -9.07
CA GLN A 561 -0.44 -3.31 -9.99
C GLN A 561 0.30 -4.66 -9.99
N SER A 562 0.28 -5.36 -8.85
CA SER A 562 0.96 -6.66 -8.70
C SER A 562 0.38 -7.51 -7.56
N GLY A 563 0.04 -8.77 -7.82
CA GLY A 563 -0.49 -9.65 -6.75
C GLY A 563 -1.93 -9.33 -6.35
N MET A 564 -2.84 -10.26 -6.61
CA MET A 564 -4.28 -10.04 -6.39
C MET A 564 -4.73 -10.17 -4.93
N GLY A 565 -3.81 -10.53 -4.01
CA GLY A 565 -4.12 -10.67 -2.60
C GLY A 565 -4.58 -9.36 -1.95
N ARG A 566 -3.97 -8.23 -2.35
CA ARG A 566 -4.39 -6.89 -1.94
C ARG A 566 -5.82 -6.58 -2.36
N SER A 567 -6.13 -6.81 -3.64
CA SER A 567 -7.45 -6.55 -4.20
C SER A 567 -8.53 -7.39 -3.53
N ALA A 568 -8.26 -8.67 -3.30
CA ALA A 568 -9.17 -9.56 -2.61
C ALA A 568 -9.42 -9.14 -1.16
N ALA A 569 -8.39 -8.69 -0.44
CA ALA A 569 -8.54 -8.22 0.92
C ALA A 569 -9.31 -6.89 1.00
N CYS A 570 -9.07 -5.95 0.07
CA CYS A 570 -9.85 -4.70 -0.02
C CYS A 570 -11.31 -4.97 -0.42
N ALA A 571 -11.57 -5.89 -1.35
CA ALA A 571 -12.92 -6.30 -1.71
C ALA A 571 -13.65 -6.94 -0.52
N LEU A 572 -12.98 -7.83 0.22
CA LEU A 572 -13.54 -8.45 1.43
C LEU A 572 -13.86 -7.40 2.49
N THR A 573 -12.98 -6.41 2.67
CA THR A 573 -13.16 -5.29 3.60
C THR A 573 -14.40 -4.48 3.23
N ALA A 574 -14.56 -4.14 1.95
CA ALA A 574 -15.72 -3.40 1.44
C ALA A 574 -17.03 -4.18 1.66
N CYS A 575 -17.07 -5.46 1.29
CA CYS A 575 -18.23 -6.34 1.54
C CYS A 575 -18.61 -6.38 3.02
N ALA A 576 -17.63 -6.62 3.89
CA ALA A 576 -17.85 -6.76 5.32
C ALA A 576 -18.34 -5.47 5.98
N ALA A 577 -17.89 -4.30 5.48
CA ALA A 577 -18.37 -3.00 5.92
C ALA A 577 -19.85 -2.80 5.61
N VAL A 578 -20.27 -3.04 4.36
CA VAL A 578 -21.65 -2.79 3.89
C VAL A 578 -22.65 -3.80 4.46
N LEU A 579 -22.29 -5.09 4.52
CA LEU A 579 -23.19 -6.15 5.01
C LEU A 579 -23.39 -6.12 6.53
N GLY A 580 -22.46 -5.50 7.27
CA GLY A 580 -22.55 -5.39 8.72
C GLY A 580 -22.17 -6.67 9.48
N ARG A 581 -22.41 -6.66 10.80
CA ARG A 581 -21.95 -7.69 11.75
C ARG A 581 -22.63 -9.05 11.55
N GLY A 582 -21.84 -10.13 11.63
CA GLY A 582 -22.34 -11.51 11.53
C GLY A 582 -22.41 -12.08 10.11
N LYS A 583 -21.96 -11.29 9.13
CA LYS A 583 -22.00 -11.60 7.69
C LYS A 583 -20.59 -11.87 7.12
N GLU A 584 -19.63 -12.22 7.97
CA GLU A 584 -18.22 -12.38 7.58
C GLU A 584 -18.03 -13.48 6.53
N ARG A 585 -18.77 -14.59 6.65
CA ARG A 585 -18.72 -15.69 5.67
C ARG A 585 -19.37 -15.33 4.34
N GLU A 586 -20.53 -14.67 4.38
CA GLU A 586 -21.21 -14.17 3.17
C GLU A 586 -20.35 -13.14 2.44
N SER A 587 -19.64 -12.27 3.18
CA SER A 587 -18.70 -11.30 2.59
C SER A 587 -17.58 -12.01 1.82
N TRP A 588 -17.09 -13.13 2.36
CA TRP A 588 -16.07 -13.95 1.71
C TRP A 588 -16.61 -14.71 0.51
N ASP A 589 -17.82 -15.26 0.59
CA ASP A 589 -18.46 -15.96 -0.53
C ASP A 589 -18.66 -15.03 -1.73
N LEU A 590 -18.95 -13.74 -1.52
CA LEU A 590 -19.02 -12.72 -2.58
C LEU A 590 -17.67 -12.46 -3.27
N VAL A 591 -16.57 -12.42 -2.49
CA VAL A 591 -15.23 -12.25 -3.06
C VAL A 591 -14.83 -13.48 -3.89
N LEU A 592 -15.16 -14.68 -3.39
CA LEU A 592 -14.96 -15.92 -4.13
C LEU A 592 -15.81 -15.98 -5.41
N ALA A 593 -17.04 -15.49 -5.39
CA ALA A 593 -17.86 -15.40 -6.59
C ALA A 593 -17.25 -14.46 -7.64
N ALA A 594 -16.61 -13.37 -7.21
CA ALA A 594 -15.91 -12.45 -8.10
C ALA A 594 -14.60 -13.03 -8.66
N LYS A 595 -13.84 -13.79 -7.85
CA LYS A 595 -12.60 -14.45 -8.30
C LYS A 595 -12.27 -15.70 -7.44
N PRO A 596 -12.72 -16.91 -7.84
CA PRO A 596 -12.67 -18.10 -6.98
C PRO A 596 -11.29 -18.54 -6.49
N GLN A 597 -10.25 -18.22 -7.26
CA GLN A 597 -8.87 -18.63 -7.04
C GLN A 597 -8.03 -17.64 -6.19
N VAL A 598 -8.57 -16.46 -5.87
CA VAL A 598 -7.78 -15.43 -5.17
C VAL A 598 -7.82 -15.66 -3.66
N MET A 599 -6.66 -15.55 -3.01
CA MET A 599 -6.56 -15.55 -1.54
C MET A 599 -6.28 -14.13 -1.06
N PRO A 600 -7.06 -13.60 -0.09
CA PRO A 600 -6.84 -12.26 0.41
C PRO A 600 -5.56 -12.23 1.26
N ASN A 601 -4.82 -11.12 1.10
CA ASN A 601 -3.67 -10.81 1.95
C ASN A 601 -4.13 -10.77 3.42
N GLN A 602 -3.51 -11.61 4.25
CA GLN A 602 -4.00 -11.87 5.61
C GLN A 602 -3.78 -10.68 6.52
N TRP A 603 -2.70 -9.94 6.31
CA TRP A 603 -2.42 -8.73 7.07
C TRP A 603 -3.53 -7.69 6.91
N ILE A 604 -3.96 -7.44 5.67
CA ILE A 604 -5.04 -6.47 5.37
C ILE A 604 -6.37 -6.94 5.99
N VAL A 605 -6.66 -8.24 5.93
CA VAL A 605 -7.88 -8.81 6.53
C VAL A 605 -7.87 -8.67 8.06
N GLU A 606 -6.74 -8.89 8.72
CA GLU A 606 -6.60 -8.71 10.16
C GLU A 606 -6.80 -7.24 10.59
N LEU A 607 -6.30 -6.29 9.81
CA LEU A 607 -6.54 -4.86 10.02
C LEU A 607 -8.02 -4.52 9.82
N ALA A 608 -8.66 -5.07 8.78
CA ALA A 608 -10.09 -4.92 8.51
C ALA A 608 -10.97 -5.49 9.61
N ASP A 609 -10.64 -6.67 10.12
CA ASP A 609 -11.34 -7.30 11.24
C ASP A 609 -11.35 -6.38 12.46
N GLU A 610 -10.20 -5.80 12.80
CA GLU A 610 -10.07 -4.86 13.91
C GLU A 610 -10.85 -3.57 13.65
N ALA A 611 -10.66 -2.94 12.49
CA ALA A 611 -11.31 -1.68 12.14
C ALA A 611 -12.85 -1.81 12.20
N LEU A 612 -13.38 -2.95 11.76
CA LEU A 612 -14.81 -3.28 11.81
C LEU A 612 -15.27 -3.86 13.16
N GLY A 613 -14.33 -4.13 14.08
CA GLY A 613 -14.57 -4.70 15.40
C GLY A 613 -15.18 -6.11 15.37
N ARG A 614 -14.72 -6.98 14.46
CA ARG A 614 -15.26 -8.34 14.25
C ARG A 614 -14.66 -9.40 15.18
N GLY A 615 -13.49 -9.12 15.74
CA GLY A 615 -12.92 -9.93 16.82
C GLY A 615 -12.36 -11.27 16.36
N GLY A 616 -11.69 -11.28 15.22
CA GLY A 616 -11.06 -12.43 14.57
C GLY A 616 -12.01 -13.20 13.64
N LYS A 617 -13.29 -12.85 13.59
CA LYS A 617 -14.30 -13.58 12.79
C LYS A 617 -14.11 -13.40 11.28
N LEU A 618 -13.66 -12.23 10.85
CA LEU A 618 -13.41 -11.95 9.44
C LEU A 618 -12.14 -12.67 8.97
N ALA A 619 -11.07 -12.62 9.76
CA ALA A 619 -9.85 -13.39 9.49
C ALA A 619 -10.13 -14.91 9.45
N ALA A 620 -10.84 -15.43 10.46
CA ALA A 620 -11.20 -16.86 10.53
C ALA A 620 -12.09 -17.32 9.36
N ALA A 621 -12.88 -16.44 8.75
CA ALA A 621 -13.68 -16.77 7.57
C ALA A 621 -12.80 -17.14 6.36
N THR A 622 -11.59 -16.58 6.29
CA THR A 622 -10.62 -16.83 5.21
C THR A 622 -9.70 -18.02 5.48
N ASP A 623 -9.39 -18.33 6.75
CA ASP A 623 -8.45 -19.40 7.13
C ASP A 623 -8.97 -20.83 6.88
N ASN A 624 -10.29 -21.05 6.98
CA ASN A 624 -10.90 -22.39 6.90
C ASN A 624 -10.70 -23.13 5.55
N ARG A 625 -10.14 -22.49 4.51
CA ARG A 625 -9.83 -23.13 3.21
C ARG A 625 -8.34 -23.32 2.92
N ARG A 626 -7.41 -22.87 3.78
CA ARG A 626 -5.97 -23.20 3.63
C ARG A 626 -5.68 -24.71 3.75
N ILE A 627 -6.62 -25.48 4.31
CA ILE A 627 -6.50 -26.94 4.48
C ILE A 627 -6.92 -27.70 3.20
N GLY A 628 -7.56 -27.04 2.22
CA GLY A 628 -8.07 -27.68 0.99
C GLY A 628 -7.25 -27.43 -0.28
N PHE A 629 -6.19 -26.62 -0.19
CA PHE A 629 -5.25 -26.38 -1.29
C PHE A 629 -3.83 -26.71 -0.80
N ARG A 630 -3.55 -28.01 -0.68
CA ARG A 630 -2.19 -28.55 -0.68
C ARG A 630 -2.04 -29.44 -1.90
#